data_AF-A0AAU1EVL2-F1
#
_entry.id   AF-A0AAU1EVL2-F1
#
_cell.length_a   1.000
_cell.length_b   1.000
_cell.length_c   1.000
_cell.angle_alpha   90.00
_cell.angle_beta   90.00
_cell.angle_gamma   90.00
#
_symmetry.space_group_name_H-M   'P 1'
#
loop_
_entity.id
_entity.type
_entity.pdbx_description
1 polymer ?
#
loop_
_entity_poly.entity_id
_entity_poly.type
_entity_poly.pdbx_seq_one_letter_code
_entity_poly.pdbx_strand_id
1 'polypeptide(L)' 'MTCPQCAAPLAPVGSEWYRCGACGYEISKEAHQLHRELVDAFERDRDKFFTAVRERRDAIRALEPVWQRNRWAVSLG' A
#
# COMPACT_ATOMS: atom_id res chain seq x y z
N MET A 1 -10.84 -14.50 -2.34
CA MET A 1 -9.97 -13.38 -1.92
C MET A 1 -9.13 -13.85 -0.74
N THR A 2 -7.83 -13.65 -0.80
CA THR A 2 -6.88 -14.01 0.27
C THR A 2 -6.57 -12.80 1.14
N CYS A 3 -6.36 -13.04 2.43
CA CYS A 3 -5.97 -12.03 3.39
C CYS A 3 -4.52 -11.60 3.09
N PRO A 4 -4.23 -10.30 2.92
CA PRO A 4 -2.87 -9.83 2.65
C PRO A 4 -1.92 -10.01 3.85
N GLN A 5 -2.44 -10.27 5.05
CA GLN A 5 -1.63 -10.44 6.26
C GLN A 5 -1.21 -11.91 6.49
N CYS A 6 -2.10 -12.87 6.23
CA CYS A 6 -1.87 -14.29 6.58
C CYS A 6 -2.24 -15.29 5.50
N ALA A 7 -2.59 -14.82 4.29
CA ALA A 7 -3.05 -15.60 3.14
C ALA A 7 -4.35 -16.41 3.34
N ALA A 8 -4.92 -16.45 4.55
CA ALA A 8 -6.18 -17.15 4.80
C ALA A 8 -7.36 -16.51 4.03
N PRO A 9 -8.44 -17.26 3.76
CA PRO A 9 -9.62 -16.71 3.08
C PRO A 9 -10.24 -15.53 3.82
N LEU A 10 -10.66 -14.51 3.05
CA LEU A 10 -11.45 -13.38 3.54
C LEU A 10 -12.95 -13.68 3.43
N ALA A 11 -13.71 -13.30 4.45
CA ALA A 11 -15.17 -13.36 4.47
C ALA A 11 -15.78 -11.95 4.40
N PRO A 12 -16.89 -11.75 3.67
CA PRO A 12 -17.59 -10.47 3.67
C PRO A 12 -18.22 -10.19 5.04
N VAL A 13 -18.11 -8.95 5.53
CA VAL A 13 -18.77 -8.48 6.76
C VAL A 13 -19.74 -7.32 6.52
N GLY A 14 -19.80 -6.83 5.28
CA GLY A 14 -20.70 -5.79 4.79
C GLY A 14 -20.61 -5.70 3.26
N SER A 15 -21.26 -4.72 2.65
CA SER A 15 -21.24 -4.55 1.18
C SER A 15 -19.83 -4.26 0.64
N GLU A 16 -19.02 -3.51 1.40
CA GLU A 16 -17.71 -3.00 0.96
C GLU A 16 -16.54 -3.44 1.83
N TRP A 17 -16.75 -4.38 2.76
CA TRP A 17 -15.74 -4.78 3.74
C TRP A 17 -15.59 -6.29 3.87
N TYR A 18 -14.35 -6.72 4.04
CA TYR A 18 -13.95 -8.09 4.31
C TYR A 18 -13.21 -8.19 5.64
N ARG A 19 -13.43 -9.30 6.36
CA ARG A 19 -12.69 -9.66 7.56
C ARG A 19 -12.09 -11.05 7.41
N CYS A 20 -10.85 -11.22 7.87
CA CYS A 20 -10.21 -12.52 7.98
C CYS A 20 -10.64 -13.22 9.26
N GLY A 21 -11.18 -14.44 9.16
CA GLY A 21 -11.53 -15.24 10.34
C GLY A 21 -10.32 -15.78 11.12
N ALA A 22 -9.12 -15.82 10.51
CA ALA A 22 -7.93 -16.39 11.14
C ALA A 22 -7.10 -15.36 11.94
N CYS A 23 -6.84 -14.18 11.37
CA CYS A 23 -6.05 -13.13 12.03
C CYS A 23 -6.83 -11.88 12.44
N GLY A 24 -8.14 -11.83 12.15
CA GLY A 24 -8.98 -10.68 12.47
C GLY A 24 -8.77 -9.46 11.58
N TYR A 25 -7.88 -9.51 10.60
CA TYR A 25 -7.60 -8.40 9.68
C TYR A 25 -8.84 -7.96 8.92
N GLU A 26 -9.03 -6.65 8.81
CA GLU A 26 -10.11 -6.03 8.05
C GLU A 26 -9.56 -5.22 6.88
N ILE A 27 -10.27 -5.27 5.76
CA ILE A 27 -9.92 -4.54 4.56
C ILE A 27 -11.16 -4.18 3.76
N SER A 28 -11.20 -2.96 3.22
CA SER A 28 -12.25 -2.57 2.28
C SER A 28 -12.03 -3.25 0.92
N LYS A 29 -13.10 -3.35 0.13
CA LYS A 29 -13.03 -3.91 -1.22
C LYS A 29 -12.09 -3.13 -2.14
N GLU A 30 -12.13 -1.81 -2.06
CA GLU A 30 -11.23 -0.92 -2.81
C GLU A 30 -9.76 -1.12 -2.40
N ALA A 31 -9.47 -1.19 -1.10
CA ALA A 31 -8.11 -1.43 -0.61
C ALA A 31 -7.60 -2.83 -1.00
N HIS A 32 -8.47 -3.84 -0.98
CA HIS A 32 -8.11 -5.19 -1.43
C HIS A 32 -7.78 -5.21 -2.93
N GLN A 33 -8.57 -4.52 -3.74
CA GLN A 33 -8.32 -4.38 -5.17
C GLN A 33 -6.99 -3.67 -5.44
N LEU A 34 -6.74 -2.53 -4.78
CA LEU A 34 -5.47 -1.81 -4.90
C LEU A 34 -4.28 -2.67 -4.47
N HIS A 35 -4.40 -3.43 -3.38
CA HIS A 35 -3.35 -4.34 -2.94
C HIS A 35 -2.99 -5.36 -4.02
N ARG A 36 -3.99 -5.99 -4.65
CA ARG A 36 -3.76 -6.93 -5.75
C ARG A 36 -3.07 -6.29 -6.93
N GLU A 37 -3.50 -5.10 -7.35
CA GLU A 37 -2.89 -4.37 -8.45
C GLU A 37 -1.42 -4.04 -8.17
N LEU A 38 -1.08 -3.66 -6.94
CA LEU A 38 0.29 -3.38 -6.53
C LEU A 38 1.15 -4.64 -6.49
N VAL A 39 0.61 -5.76 -6.02
CA VAL A 39 1.31 -7.06 -6.03
C VAL A 39 1.54 -7.53 -7.47
N ASP A 40 0.51 -7.49 -8.32
CA ASP A 40 0.63 -7.89 -9.74
C ASP A 40 1.65 -7.02 -10.50
N ALA A 41 1.70 -5.71 -10.20
CA ALA A 41 2.68 -4.80 -10.79
C ALA A 41 4.11 -5.11 -10.30
N PHE A 42 4.28 -5.39 -9.01
CA PHE A 42 5.55 -5.78 -8.41
C PHE A 42 6.07 -7.11 -8.98
N GLU A 43 5.21 -8.12 -9.10
CA GLU A 43 5.57 -9.44 -9.64
C GLU A 43 5.91 -9.39 -11.13
N ARG A 44 5.26 -8.50 -11.89
CA ARG A 44 5.51 -8.33 -13.33
C ARG A 44 6.87 -7.70 -13.62
N ASP A 45 7.20 -6.60 -12.94
CA ASP A 45 8.45 -5.87 -13.13
C ASP A 45 8.77 -5.05 -11.87
N ARG A 46 9.64 -5.62 -11.04
CA ARG A 46 10.03 -5.05 -9.75
C ARG A 46 10.70 -3.69 -9.89
N ASP A 47 11.57 -3.52 -10.88
CA ASP A 47 12.38 -2.31 -11.01
C ASP A 47 11.51 -1.15 -11.52
N LYS A 48 10.61 -1.43 -12.46
CA LYS A 48 9.59 -0.48 -12.90
C LYS A 48 8.61 -0.13 -11.80
N PHE A 49 8.15 -1.10 -11.00
CA PHE A 49 7.28 -0.86 -9.85
C PHE A 49 7.92 0.13 -8.86
N PHE A 50 9.15 -0.13 -8.43
CA PHE A 50 9.81 0.78 -7.49
C PHE A 50 10.16 2.14 -8.09
N THR A 51 10.35 2.22 -9.41
CA THR A 51 10.49 3.51 -10.10
C THR A 51 9.22 4.35 -9.96
N ALA A 52 8.05 3.77 -10.25
CA ALA A 52 6.76 4.44 -10.07
C ALA A 52 6.49 4.83 -8.61
N VAL A 53 6.84 3.97 -7.64
CA VAL A 53 6.72 4.28 -6.20
C VAL A 53 7.58 5.50 -5.82
N ARG A 54 8.83 5.57 -6.31
CA ARG A 54 9.72 6.72 -6.04
C ARG A 54 9.17 8.00 -6.65
N GLU A 55 8.73 7.97 -7.91
CA GLU A 55 8.13 9.12 -8.60
C GLU A 55 6.90 9.64 -7.84
N ARG A 56 6.01 8.73 -7.41
CA ARG A 56 4.82 9.10 -6.65
C ARG A 56 5.18 9.70 -5.29
N ARG A 57 6.14 9.12 -4.57
CA ARG A 57 6.67 9.66 -3.31
C ARG A 57 7.22 11.07 -3.51
N ASP A 58 8.02 11.28 -4.55
CA ASP A 58 8.67 12.56 -4.82
C ASP A 58 7.64 13.62 -5.22
N ALA A 59 6.61 13.25 -5.99
CA ALA A 59 5.48 14.12 -6.29
C ALA A 59 4.72 14.55 -5.02
N ILE A 60 4.47 13.64 -4.08
CA ILE A 60 3.82 13.96 -2.80
C ILE A 60 4.71 14.89 -1.97
N ARG A 61 6.01 14.60 -1.88
CA ARG A 61 6.98 15.45 -1.18
C ARG A 61 7.11 16.84 -1.80
N ALA A 62 6.94 16.97 -3.11
CA ALA A 62 6.93 18.27 -3.76
C ALA A 62 5.75 19.16 -3.29
N LEU A 63 4.64 18.55 -2.85
CA LEU A 63 3.49 19.24 -2.27
C LEU A 63 3.72 19.63 -0.80
N GLU A 64 4.75 19.08 -0.13
CA GLU A 64 5.03 19.43 1.26
C GLU A 64 5.45 20.91 1.37
N PRO A 65 4.92 21.65 2.36
CA PRO A 65 5.35 23.00 2.65
C PRO A 65 6.85 23.08 2.87
N VAL A 66 7.50 24.13 2.37
CA VAL A 66 8.96 24.29 2.36
C VAL A 66 9.59 24.11 3.75
N TRP A 67 8.89 24.52 4.81
CA TRP A 67 9.35 24.40 6.20
C TRP A 67 9.33 22.95 6.76
N GLN A 68 8.71 21.99 6.09
CA GLN A 68 8.74 20.56 6.46
C GLN A 68 9.83 19.76 5.74
N ARG A 69 10.38 20.29 4.64
CA ARG A 69 11.32 19.56 3.76
C ARG A 69 12.66 19.23 4.44
N ASN A 70 13.09 20.04 5.42
CA ASN A 70 14.36 19.85 6.13
C ASN A 70 14.33 18.82 7.26
N ARG A 71 13.15 18.31 7.65
CA ARG A 71 13.02 17.42 8.81
C ARG A 71 13.61 16.02 8.58
N TRP A 72 13.84 15.64 7.32
CA TRP A 72 14.37 14.32 6.93
C TRP A 72 15.83 14.36 6.46
N ALA A 73 16.44 15.54 6.37
CA ALA A 73 17.83 15.71 5.92
C ALA A 73 18.87 15.45 7.03
N VAL A 74 18.44 15.34 8.30
CA VAL A 74 19.34 15.26 9.48
C VAL A 74 19.67 13.82 9.88
N SER A 75 19.04 12.80 9.30
CA SER A 75 19.21 11.40 9.74
C SER A 75 20.23 10.57 8.94
N LEU A 76 21.09 11.20 8.14
CA LEU A 76 22.13 10.52 7.33
C LEU A 76 23.55 11.08 7.57
N GLY A 77 23.79 11.69 8.73
CA GLY A 77 25.13 12.10 9.19
C GLY A 77 25.79 11.02 10.04
#